data_AF-A0A836XC96-F1
#
_entry.id   AF-A0A836XC96-F1
#
_cell.length_a   1.000
_cell.length_b   1.000
_cell.length_c   1.000
_cell.angle_alpha   90.00
_cell.angle_beta   90.00
_cell.angle_gamma   90.00
#
_symmetry.space_group_name_H-M   'P 1'
#
loop_
_entity.id
_entity.type
_entity.pdbx_description
1 polymer ?
#
loop_
_entity_poly.entity_id
_entity_poly.type
_entity_poly.pdbx_seq_one_letter_code
_entity_poly.pdbx_strand_id
1 'polypeptide(L)'
;MVLTENGSIRAEPSTDMLYTSDKEQLPAVGDWVGMLPRPRHDTDSIEVVLPRRSVLARTRGGSDSRSAVREIQVIATNIDFVFTTHTAVKTNIARLVREVAQIEQSGSTPVILLTKSDLVADPSEVLEQIENTAPGLRVHLTSGLTGDGVDELRQYLTGNRTVVFIGASGVGKSTISNLLLGSELLATREVREYDGKGRHTTTARHLMPIPGGGVLIDTPGMRTFTLQNAEEG
;
A
#
# COMPACT_ATOMS: atom_id res chain seq x y z
N MET A 1 1.80 -1.54 16.21
CA MET A 1 2.43 -2.89 16.24
C MET A 1 3.71 -2.81 15.45
N VAL A 2 4.79 -3.39 15.96
CA VAL A 2 6.06 -3.56 15.27
C VAL A 2 6.27 -5.05 15.04
N LEU A 3 6.63 -5.45 13.82
CA LEU A 3 6.91 -6.84 13.49
C LEU A 3 8.38 -7.15 13.79
N THR A 4 8.63 -8.26 14.49
CA THR A 4 9.97 -8.76 14.81
C THR A 4 10.07 -10.24 14.43
N GLU A 5 11.29 -10.79 14.44
CA GLU A 5 11.52 -12.23 14.25
C GLU A 5 10.79 -13.10 15.30
N ASN A 6 10.55 -12.57 16.50
CA ASN A 6 9.89 -13.26 17.61
C ASN A 6 8.37 -13.00 17.64
N GLY A 7 7.83 -12.35 16.61
CA GLY A 7 6.41 -12.00 16.51
C GLY A 7 6.16 -10.50 16.62
N SER A 8 4.90 -10.14 16.83
CA SER A 8 4.48 -8.73 16.83
C SER A 8 4.48 -8.12 18.23
N ILE A 9 5.14 -6.98 18.39
CA ILE A 9 5.22 -6.24 19.64
C ILE A 9 4.32 -5.00 19.58
N ARG A 10 3.62 -4.69 20.67
CA ARG A 10 2.92 -3.42 20.79
C ARG A 10 3.90 -2.36 21.29
N ALA A 11 4.10 -1.33 20.48
CA ALA A 11 5.02 -0.23 20.77
C ALA A 11 4.43 1.10 20.32
N GLU A 12 4.82 2.16 21.01
CA GLU A 12 4.36 3.52 20.78
C GLU A 12 5.57 4.47 20.66
N PRO A 13 5.49 5.53 19.84
CA PRO A 13 6.54 6.56 19.78
C PRO A 13 6.88 7.08 21.17
N SER A 14 8.16 7.29 21.44
CA SER A 14 8.59 7.88 22.71
C SER A 14 8.04 9.30 22.84
N THR A 15 7.86 9.74 24.08
CA THR A 15 7.35 11.08 24.38
C THR A 15 8.23 12.15 23.74
N ASP A 16 9.55 11.98 23.81
CA ASP A 16 10.50 12.90 23.18
C ASP A 16 10.24 13.01 21.66
N MET A 17 10.17 11.87 20.96
CA MET A 17 9.87 11.83 19.53
C MET A 17 8.56 12.55 19.18
N LEU A 18 7.50 12.38 19.98
CA LEU A 18 6.22 13.05 19.75
C LEU A 18 6.28 14.58 19.88
N TYR A 19 7.22 15.11 20.67
CA TYR A 19 7.38 16.54 20.89
C TYR A 19 8.43 17.19 19.98
N THR A 20 9.44 16.44 19.56
CA THR A 20 10.60 16.98 18.82
C THR A 20 10.56 16.74 17.32
N SER A 21 9.78 15.74 16.86
CA SER A 21 9.74 15.35 15.45
C SER A 21 8.57 15.99 14.71
N ASP A 22 8.81 16.33 13.44
CA ASP A 22 7.73 16.71 12.53
C ASP A 22 6.77 15.53 12.31
N LYS A 23 5.51 15.80 11.98
CA LYS A 23 4.49 14.76 11.72
C LYS A 23 4.95 13.74 10.66
N GLU A 24 5.73 14.18 9.69
CA GLU A 24 6.26 13.34 8.61
C GLU A 24 7.38 12.42 9.10
N GLN A 25 8.10 12.78 10.16
CA GLN A 25 9.19 12.01 10.76
C GLN A 25 8.70 10.97 11.77
N LEU A 26 7.45 11.08 12.22
CA LEU A 26 6.83 10.08 13.08
C LEU A 26 6.73 8.70 12.39
N PRO A 27 6.72 7.60 13.16
CA PRO A 27 6.66 6.25 12.61
C PRO A 27 5.45 6.03 11.69
N ALA A 28 5.73 5.48 10.51
CA ALA A 28 4.75 5.08 9.51
C ALA A 28 4.86 3.58 9.19
N VAL A 29 3.85 3.04 8.52
CA VAL A 29 3.87 1.63 8.10
C VAL A 29 5.02 1.39 7.10
N GLY A 30 5.81 0.35 7.36
CA GLY A 30 7.01 0.04 6.59
C GLY A 30 8.31 0.61 7.20
N ASP A 31 8.24 1.46 8.22
CA ASP A 31 9.43 1.96 8.89
C ASP A 31 10.17 0.85 9.65
N TRP A 32 11.49 0.85 9.50
CA TRP A 32 12.39 0.18 10.43
C TRP A 32 12.56 1.09 11.65
N VAL A 33 12.41 0.53 12.85
CA VAL A 33 12.44 1.30 14.10
C VAL A 33 13.37 0.67 15.12
N GLY A 34 14.07 1.51 15.88
CA GLY A 34 14.77 1.11 17.09
C GLY A 34 13.84 1.24 18.30
N MET A 35 13.81 0.21 19.14
CA MET A 35 12.90 0.13 20.28
C MET A 35 13.63 -0.13 21.59
N LEU A 36 13.05 0.39 22.69
CA LEU A 36 13.44 0.05 24.05
C LEU A 36 12.31 -0.72 24.74
N PRO A 37 12.61 -1.92 25.29
CA PRO A 37 11.65 -2.68 26.08
C PRO A 37 11.21 -1.92 27.33
N ARG A 38 9.91 -1.93 27.63
CA ARG A 38 9.35 -1.32 28.85
C ARG A 38 8.63 -2.37 29.70
N PRO A 39 9.35 -3.21 30.46
CA PRO A 39 8.78 -4.36 31.16
C PRO A 39 7.76 -4.03 32.27
N ARG A 40 7.58 -2.75 32.63
CA ARG A 40 6.56 -2.26 33.58
C ARG A 40 5.36 -1.58 32.90
N HIS A 41 5.29 -1.60 31.57
CA HIS A 41 4.25 -0.97 30.77
C HIS A 41 3.63 -1.97 29.80
N ASP A 42 2.43 -1.64 29.32
CA ASP A 42 1.72 -2.46 28.33
C ASP A 42 2.32 -2.34 26.91
N THR A 43 3.22 -1.36 26.69
CA THR A 43 3.82 -1.06 25.39
C THR A 43 5.30 -0.72 25.50
N ASP A 44 6.07 -1.21 24.54
CA ASP A 44 7.46 -0.81 24.33
C ASP A 44 7.56 0.60 23.74
N SER A 45 8.76 1.18 23.76
CA SER A 45 9.03 2.50 23.22
C SER A 45 9.69 2.42 21.86
N ILE A 46 9.20 3.19 20.89
CA ILE A 46 9.92 3.47 19.65
C ILE A 46 10.75 4.72 19.88
N GLU A 47 12.07 4.59 19.87
CA GLU A 47 13.00 5.69 20.15
C GLU A 47 13.57 6.33 18.89
N VAL A 48 13.62 5.57 17.79
CA VAL A 48 14.18 6.07 16.54
C VAL A 48 13.51 5.41 15.34
N VAL A 49 13.26 6.20 14.30
CA VAL A 49 12.92 5.73 12.95
C VAL A 49 14.20 5.73 12.13
N LEU A 50 14.56 4.58 11.55
CA LEU A 50 15.74 4.49 10.70
C LEU A 50 15.51 5.20 9.35
N PRO A 51 16.58 5.62 8.63
CA PRO A 51 16.46 6.29 7.34
C PRO A 51 15.58 5.52 6.36
N ARG A 52 14.65 6.23 5.72
CA ARG A 52 13.72 5.67 4.75
C ARG A 52 14.35 5.61 3.37
N ARG A 53 14.25 4.48 2.69
CA ARG A 53 14.69 4.33 1.28
C ARG A 53 13.66 4.85 0.28
N SER A 54 12.39 4.81 0.65
CA SER A 54 11.27 5.29 -0.16
C SER A 54 10.13 5.76 0.72
N VAL A 55 9.37 6.74 0.23
CA VAL A 55 8.28 7.40 0.97
C VAL A 55 7.11 7.68 0.04
N LEU A 56 6.04 6.90 0.19
CA LEU A 56 4.77 7.20 -0.45
C LEU A 56 3.95 8.08 0.49
N ALA A 57 3.63 9.30 0.06
CA ALA A 57 2.87 10.26 0.85
C ALA A 57 1.69 10.84 0.06
N ARG A 58 0.72 11.41 0.76
CA ARG A 58 -0.39 12.17 0.15
C ARG A 58 -0.48 13.55 0.78
N THR A 59 -0.84 14.54 -0.02
CA THR A 59 -1.27 15.84 0.48
C THR A 59 -2.73 15.74 0.90
N ARG A 60 -3.07 16.12 2.15
CA ARG A 60 -4.46 16.36 2.55
C ARG A 60 -4.74 17.85 2.45
N GLY A 61 -5.80 18.22 1.74
CA GLY A 61 -6.41 19.55 1.88
C GLY A 61 -7.13 19.61 3.22
N GLY A 62 -6.84 20.63 4.04
CA GLY A 62 -7.61 20.89 5.25
C GLY A 62 -9.08 21.16 4.89
N SER A 63 -10.00 20.39 5.48
CA SER A 63 -11.44 20.60 5.31
C SER A 63 -11.96 21.89 5.96
N ASP A 64 -11.11 22.58 6.71
CA ASP A 64 -11.43 23.88 7.31
C ASP A 64 -10.71 25.00 6.57
N SER A 65 -11.51 25.88 5.97
CA SER A 65 -11.11 27.07 5.19
C SER A 65 -10.31 28.12 5.99
N ARG A 66 -9.77 27.78 7.17
CA ARG A 66 -8.98 28.67 8.04
C ARG A 66 -7.53 28.20 8.24
N SER A 67 -7.14 27.05 7.71
CA SER A 67 -5.75 26.60 7.72
C SER A 67 -5.40 25.97 6.38
N ALA A 68 -4.98 26.81 5.43
CA ALA A 68 -4.50 26.42 4.11
C ALA A 68 -3.12 25.73 4.16
N VAL A 69 -2.80 25.04 5.25
CA VAL A 69 -1.56 24.27 5.37
C VAL A 69 -1.83 22.92 4.73
N ARG A 70 -1.16 22.68 3.59
CA ARG A 70 -1.10 21.38 2.94
C ARG A 70 -0.38 20.42 3.87
N GLU A 71 -1.12 19.60 4.63
CA GLU A 71 -0.49 18.58 5.48
C GLU A 71 -0.10 17.39 4.60
N ILE A 72 1.20 17.09 4.55
CA ILE A 72 1.70 15.85 3.95
C ILE A 72 1.49 14.73 4.98
N GLN A 73 0.82 13.67 4.53
CA GLN A 73 0.63 12.47 5.32
C GLN A 73 1.41 11.33 4.68
N VAL A 74 2.40 10.80 5.39
CA VAL A 74 3.10 9.58 5.01
C VAL A 74 2.11 8.40 5.01
N ILE A 75 2.04 7.70 3.88
CA ILE A 75 1.16 6.56 3.67
C ILE A 75 1.87 5.26 3.99
N ALA A 76 3.04 5.06 3.40
CA ALA A 76 3.88 3.89 3.58
C ALA A 76 5.33 4.22 3.20
N THR A 77 6.28 3.48 3.76
CA THR A 77 7.72 3.71 3.57
C THR A 77 8.43 2.40 3.28
N ASN A 78 9.66 2.51 2.77
CA ASN A 78 10.52 1.35 2.48
C ASN A 78 9.85 0.30 1.58
N ILE A 79 9.18 0.77 0.54
CA ILE A 79 8.50 -0.01 -0.50
C ILE A 79 9.48 -0.29 -1.65
N ASP A 80 9.53 -1.53 -2.13
CA ASP A 80 10.29 -1.89 -3.34
C ASP A 80 9.46 -1.64 -4.60
N PHE A 81 8.22 -2.14 -4.60
CA PHE A 81 7.33 -2.07 -5.77
C PHE A 81 5.97 -1.49 -5.40
N VAL A 82 5.51 -0.53 -6.20
CA VAL A 82 4.14 -0.01 -6.12
C VAL A 82 3.40 -0.38 -7.40
N PHE A 83 2.31 -1.13 -7.26
CA PHE A 83 1.44 -1.45 -8.38
C PHE A 83 0.39 -0.36 -8.56
N THR A 84 0.45 0.35 -9.69
CA THR A 84 -0.66 1.20 -10.14
C THR A 84 -1.72 0.30 -10.75
N THR A 85 -2.86 0.16 -10.07
CA THR A 85 -3.89 -0.83 -10.38
C THR A 85 -5.07 -0.17 -11.10
N HIS A 86 -5.34 -0.66 -12.31
CA HIS A 86 -6.45 -0.24 -13.16
C HIS A 86 -7.23 -1.46 -13.65
N THR A 87 -8.39 -1.26 -14.26
CA THR A 87 -9.15 -2.35 -14.90
C THR A 87 -8.79 -2.45 -16.38
N ALA A 88 -8.55 -3.65 -16.89
CA ALA A 88 -8.28 -3.89 -18.31
C ALA A 88 -9.42 -3.37 -19.22
N VAL A 89 -10.67 -3.43 -18.74
CA VAL A 89 -11.88 -2.97 -19.48
C VAL A 89 -11.82 -1.48 -19.84
N LYS A 90 -11.30 -0.65 -18.93
CA LYS A 90 -11.19 0.79 -19.12
C LYS A 90 -10.06 1.33 -18.25
N THR A 91 -8.95 1.66 -18.89
CA THR A 91 -7.78 2.23 -18.22
C THR A 91 -7.70 3.72 -18.51
N ASN A 92 -7.51 4.52 -17.45
CA ASN A 92 -7.24 5.94 -17.61
C ASN A 92 -5.72 6.14 -17.75
N ILE A 93 -5.23 6.19 -18.99
CA ILE A 93 -3.80 6.29 -19.32
C ILE A 93 -3.18 7.56 -18.72
N ALA A 94 -3.85 8.71 -18.82
CA ALA A 94 -3.35 9.97 -18.27
C ALA A 94 -3.16 9.91 -16.75
N ARG A 95 -4.11 9.27 -16.03
CA ARG A 95 -3.99 9.04 -14.60
C ARG A 95 -2.85 8.07 -14.27
N LEU A 96 -2.75 6.96 -15.00
CA LEU A 96 -1.71 5.95 -14.81
C LEU A 96 -0.32 6.57 -14.93
N VAL A 97 -0.05 7.35 -15.97
CA VAL A 97 1.26 7.99 -16.21
C VAL A 97 1.63 8.94 -15.08
N ARG A 98 0.66 9.70 -14.54
CA ARG A 98 0.89 10.56 -13.37
C ARG A 98 1.23 9.75 -12.12
N GLU A 99 0.52 8.65 -11.89
CA GLU A 99 0.78 7.76 -10.75
C GLU A 99 2.18 7.13 -10.87
N VAL A 100 2.60 6.69 -12.06
CA VAL A 100 3.95 6.19 -12.32
C VAL A 100 5.01 7.22 -11.93
N ALA A 101 4.90 8.45 -12.42
CA ALA A 101 5.86 9.51 -12.11
C ALA A 101 5.96 9.80 -10.61
N GLN A 102 4.84 9.73 -9.88
CA GLN A 102 4.80 9.92 -8.43
C GLN A 102 5.42 8.74 -7.67
N ILE A 103 5.23 7.51 -8.16
CA ILE A 103 5.87 6.33 -7.59
C ILE A 103 7.39 6.44 -7.74
N GLU A 104 7.89 6.85 -8.90
CA GLU A 104 9.33 7.03 -9.13
C GLU A 104 9.91 8.10 -8.21
N GLN A 105 9.22 9.24 -8.07
CA GLN A 105 9.60 10.30 -7.11
C GLN A 105 9.60 9.83 -5.65
N SER A 106 8.81 8.81 -5.31
CA SER A 106 8.81 8.20 -3.98
C SER A 106 10.06 7.37 -3.68
N GLY A 107 10.88 7.04 -4.69
CA GLY A 107 11.99 6.10 -4.59
C GLY A 107 11.59 4.63 -4.72
N SER A 108 10.36 4.34 -5.15
CA SER A 108 9.86 2.97 -5.35
C SER A 108 9.80 2.64 -6.85
N THR A 109 9.80 1.35 -7.20
CA THR A 109 9.67 0.92 -8.60
C THR A 109 8.19 0.79 -9.00
N PRO A 110 7.71 1.49 -10.04
CA PRO A 110 6.35 1.32 -10.53
C PRO A 110 6.18 0.00 -11.29
N VAL A 111 5.02 -0.63 -11.10
CA VAL A 111 4.55 -1.76 -11.90
C VAL A 111 3.09 -1.52 -12.26
N ILE A 112 2.68 -1.79 -13.50
CA ILE A 112 1.30 -1.60 -13.93
C ILE A 112 0.54 -2.90 -13.72
N LEU A 113 -0.60 -2.83 -13.05
CA LEU A 113 -1.51 -3.96 -12.85
C LEU A 113 -2.85 -3.68 -13.51
N LEU A 114 -3.17 -4.42 -14.57
CA LEU A 114 -4.47 -4.42 -15.23
C LEU A 114 -5.27 -5.61 -14.72
N THR A 115 -6.34 -5.33 -13.99
CA THR A 115 -7.22 -6.33 -13.37
C THR A 115 -8.46 -6.59 -14.22
N LYS A 116 -9.19 -7.67 -13.90
CA LYS A 116 -10.42 -8.07 -14.58
C LYS A 116 -10.20 -8.35 -16.07
N SER A 117 -9.06 -8.97 -16.39
CA SER A 117 -8.71 -9.35 -17.76
C SER A 117 -9.72 -10.35 -18.35
N ASP A 118 -10.43 -11.10 -17.51
CA ASP A 118 -11.53 -12.00 -17.91
C ASP A 118 -12.68 -11.31 -18.64
N LEU A 119 -12.80 -9.98 -18.51
CA LEU A 119 -13.84 -9.18 -19.18
C LEU A 119 -13.38 -8.61 -20.54
N VAL A 120 -12.15 -8.87 -20.96
CA VAL A 120 -11.54 -8.30 -22.16
C VAL A 120 -11.08 -9.43 -23.08
N ALA A 121 -11.67 -9.52 -24.27
CA ALA A 121 -11.30 -10.54 -25.25
C ALA A 121 -9.91 -10.28 -25.87
N ASP A 122 -9.58 -9.01 -26.12
CA ASP A 122 -8.27 -8.59 -26.62
C ASP A 122 -7.79 -7.32 -25.90
N PRO A 123 -6.72 -7.40 -25.07
CA PRO A 123 -6.15 -6.25 -24.38
C PRO A 123 -5.09 -5.50 -25.20
N SER A 124 -4.86 -5.85 -26.48
CA SER A 124 -3.80 -5.28 -27.32
C SER A 124 -3.82 -3.74 -27.37
N GLU A 125 -4.98 -3.13 -27.56
CA GLU A 125 -5.13 -1.67 -27.66
C GLU A 125 -4.64 -0.95 -26.39
N VAL A 126 -5.04 -1.42 -25.21
CA VAL A 126 -4.63 -0.77 -23.95
C VAL A 126 -3.14 -0.99 -23.67
N LEU A 127 -2.60 -2.17 -24.02
CA LEU A 127 -1.17 -2.45 -23.88
C LEU A 127 -0.33 -1.56 -24.80
N GLU A 128 -0.75 -1.36 -26.05
CA GLU A 128 -0.08 -0.46 -27.00
C GLU A 128 -0.12 1.00 -26.53
N GLN A 129 -1.26 1.46 -26.00
CA GLN A 129 -1.37 2.80 -25.43
C GLN A 129 -0.43 3.01 -24.23
N ILE A 130 -0.31 2.01 -23.36
CA ILE A 130 0.62 2.04 -22.22
C ILE A 130 2.07 2.10 -22.73
N GLU A 131 2.46 1.21 -23.65
CA GLU A 131 3.83 1.17 -24.17
C GLU A 131 4.21 2.48 -24.87
N ASN A 132 3.29 3.07 -25.64
CA ASN A 132 3.53 4.35 -26.31
C ASN A 132 3.67 5.53 -25.33
N THR A 133 3.01 5.48 -24.17
CA THR A 133 2.99 6.62 -23.23
C THR A 133 4.00 6.47 -22.08
N ALA A 134 4.30 5.23 -21.69
CA ALA A 134 5.22 4.89 -20.60
C ALA A 134 6.04 3.65 -20.97
N PRO A 135 6.95 3.76 -21.95
CA PRO A 135 7.67 2.63 -22.53
C PRO A 135 8.56 1.91 -21.52
N GLY A 136 8.67 0.59 -21.66
CA GLY A 136 9.55 -0.25 -20.84
C GLY A 136 9.07 -0.53 -19.41
N LEU A 137 7.87 -0.07 -19.03
CA LEU A 137 7.25 -0.47 -17.77
C LEU A 137 6.73 -1.90 -17.83
N ARG A 138 6.85 -2.62 -16.71
CA ARG A 138 6.25 -3.95 -16.57
C ARG A 138 4.74 -3.82 -16.42
N VAL A 139 4.00 -4.54 -17.25
CA VAL A 139 2.54 -4.61 -17.23
C VAL A 139 2.12 -6.04 -16.95
N HIS A 140 1.27 -6.25 -15.95
CA HIS A 140 0.64 -7.53 -15.66
C HIS A 140 -0.86 -7.45 -15.90
N LEU A 141 -1.39 -8.40 -16.66
CA LEU A 141 -2.82 -8.64 -16.80
C LEU A 141 -3.22 -9.72 -15.80
N THR A 142 -4.27 -9.47 -15.02
CA THR A 142 -4.74 -10.40 -14.00
C THR A 142 -6.25 -10.49 -13.96
N SER A 143 -6.75 -11.67 -13.60
CA SER A 143 -8.14 -11.86 -13.24
C SER A 143 -8.23 -12.33 -11.80
N GLY A 144 -8.94 -11.56 -10.98
CA GLY A 144 -9.31 -12.00 -9.64
C GLY A 144 -10.38 -13.10 -9.64
N LEU A 145 -11.07 -13.32 -10.78
CA LEU A 145 -12.11 -14.33 -10.93
C LEU A 145 -11.51 -15.68 -11.31
N THR A 146 -10.63 -15.72 -12.31
CA THR A 146 -10.02 -16.96 -12.80
C THR A 146 -8.71 -17.29 -12.08
N GLY A 147 -8.04 -16.29 -11.50
CA GLY A 147 -6.70 -16.41 -10.92
C GLY A 147 -5.57 -16.18 -11.93
N ASP A 148 -5.89 -15.94 -13.21
CA ASP A 148 -4.90 -15.75 -14.26
C ASP A 148 -3.97 -14.57 -13.94
N GLY A 149 -2.68 -14.76 -14.22
CA GLY A 149 -1.61 -13.76 -14.03
C GLY A 149 -1.24 -13.47 -12.56
N VAL A 150 -1.98 -13.99 -11.57
CA VAL A 150 -1.68 -13.74 -10.15
C VAL A 150 -0.38 -14.41 -9.72
N ASP A 151 -0.06 -15.58 -10.28
CA ASP A 151 1.17 -16.31 -9.97
C ASP A 151 2.43 -15.50 -10.31
N GLU A 152 2.40 -14.75 -11.41
CA GLU A 152 3.49 -13.85 -11.80
C GLU A 152 3.72 -12.76 -10.75
N LEU A 153 2.68 -12.30 -10.06
CA LEU A 153 2.84 -11.26 -9.04
C LEU A 153 3.60 -11.75 -7.81
N ARG A 154 3.61 -13.06 -7.54
CA ARG A 154 4.35 -13.63 -6.39
C ARG A 154 5.86 -13.40 -6.49
N GLN A 155 6.41 -13.22 -7.69
CA GLN A 155 7.84 -12.92 -7.86
C GLN A 155 8.27 -11.57 -7.23
N TYR A 156 7.33 -10.64 -7.06
CA TYR A 156 7.57 -9.36 -6.39
C TYR A 156 7.55 -9.48 -4.87
N LEU A 157 6.96 -10.57 -4.36
CA LEU A 157 6.81 -10.88 -2.94
C LEU A 157 7.87 -11.90 -2.46
N THR A 158 8.97 -12.11 -3.18
CA THR A 158 10.04 -13.02 -2.72
C THR A 158 11.05 -12.31 -1.81
N GLY A 159 11.65 -13.04 -0.86
CA GLY A 159 12.73 -12.52 -0.02
C GLY A 159 12.25 -11.43 0.94
N ASN A 160 12.96 -10.30 1.01
CA ASN A 160 12.65 -9.20 1.93
C ASN A 160 11.99 -8.01 1.21
N ARG A 161 11.20 -8.28 0.16
CA ARG A 161 10.58 -7.24 -0.68
C ARG A 161 9.25 -6.76 -0.10
N THR A 162 8.99 -5.46 -0.24
CA THR A 162 7.76 -4.80 0.19
C THR A 162 6.97 -4.30 -1.01
N VAL A 163 5.68 -4.65 -1.06
CA VAL A 163 4.77 -4.32 -2.15
C VAL A 163 3.56 -3.53 -1.66
N VAL A 164 3.09 -2.58 -2.46
CA VAL A 164 1.89 -1.76 -2.22
C VAL A 164 1.01 -1.75 -3.48
N PHE A 165 -0.31 -1.84 -3.34
CA PHE A 165 -1.26 -1.66 -4.44
C PHE A 165 -2.02 -0.33 -4.35
N ILE A 166 -1.83 0.58 -5.30
CA ILE A 166 -2.60 1.83 -5.40
C ILE A 166 -3.60 1.78 -6.56
N GLY A 167 -4.61 2.66 -6.54
CA GLY A 167 -5.59 2.78 -7.62
C GLY A 167 -6.99 3.07 -7.09
N ALA A 168 -7.96 3.29 -7.99
CA ALA A 168 -9.34 3.63 -7.62
C ALA A 168 -10.03 2.50 -6.82
N SER A 169 -11.10 2.83 -6.09
CA SER A 169 -11.95 1.80 -5.47
C SER A 169 -12.59 0.89 -6.53
N GLY A 170 -12.79 -0.39 -6.23
CA GLY A 170 -13.47 -1.33 -7.14
C GLY A 170 -12.63 -1.87 -8.31
N VAL A 171 -11.37 -1.45 -8.46
CA VAL A 171 -10.43 -1.98 -9.46
C VAL A 171 -9.82 -3.34 -9.08
N GLY A 172 -10.34 -4.05 -8.08
CA GLY A 172 -9.89 -5.42 -7.77
C GLY A 172 -8.64 -5.58 -6.89
N LYS A 173 -8.07 -4.51 -6.33
CA LYS A 173 -6.87 -4.58 -5.43
C LYS A 173 -7.03 -5.62 -4.30
N SER A 174 -8.10 -5.51 -3.51
CA SER A 174 -8.35 -6.43 -2.39
C SER A 174 -8.51 -7.88 -2.86
N THR A 175 -9.17 -8.11 -4.00
CA THR A 175 -9.31 -9.44 -4.57
C THR A 175 -7.94 -10.05 -4.91
N ILE A 176 -7.06 -9.27 -5.56
CA ILE A 176 -5.70 -9.73 -5.88
C ILE A 176 -4.86 -9.93 -4.61
N SER A 177 -4.92 -8.99 -3.66
CA SER A 177 -4.27 -9.14 -2.34
C SER A 177 -4.69 -10.44 -1.66
N ASN A 178 -5.97 -10.79 -1.75
CA ASN A 178 -6.50 -12.00 -1.14
C ASN A 178 -5.96 -13.28 -1.77
N LEU A 179 -5.85 -13.31 -3.09
CA LEU A 179 -5.26 -14.44 -3.81
C LEU A 179 -3.76 -14.61 -3.50
N LEU A 180 -3.04 -13.49 -3.32
CA LEU A 180 -1.61 -13.51 -2.99
C LEU A 180 -1.33 -13.95 -1.55
N LEU A 181 -2.18 -13.55 -0.60
CA LEU A 181 -2.08 -13.98 0.79
C LEU A 181 -2.46 -15.45 1.00
N GLY A 182 -3.12 -16.08 0.03
CA GLY A 182 -3.74 -17.38 0.17
C GLY A 182 -5.18 -17.25 0.67
N SER A 183 -6.10 -17.92 -0.01
CA SER A 183 -7.55 -17.83 0.18
C SER A 183 -8.04 -18.10 1.61
N GLU A 184 -7.34 -18.93 2.39
CA GLU A 184 -7.74 -19.32 3.75
C GLU A 184 -7.44 -18.25 4.82
N LEU A 185 -6.39 -17.42 4.64
CA LEU A 185 -5.98 -16.43 5.64
C LEU A 185 -7.00 -15.29 5.79
N LEU A 186 -7.89 -15.08 4.81
CA LEU A 186 -8.87 -14.01 4.79
C LEU A 186 -10.30 -14.45 5.07
N ALA A 187 -10.72 -15.66 4.69
CA ALA A 187 -11.98 -16.22 5.18
C ALA A 187 -12.02 -16.20 6.71
N THR A 188 -10.89 -16.49 7.36
CA THR A 188 -10.73 -16.40 8.81
C THR A 188 -10.77 -14.96 9.35
N ARG A 189 -10.41 -13.94 8.55
CA ARG A 189 -10.47 -12.52 8.93
C ARG A 189 -11.86 -11.91 8.68
N GLU A 190 -12.52 -12.21 7.57
CA GLU A 190 -13.90 -11.79 7.29
C GLU A 190 -14.89 -12.41 8.29
N VAL A 191 -14.74 -13.70 8.63
CA VAL A 191 -15.56 -14.33 9.69
C VAL A 191 -15.35 -13.63 11.04
N ARG A 192 -14.11 -13.22 11.37
CA ARG A 192 -13.81 -12.46 12.60
C ARG A 192 -14.31 -11.01 12.57
N GLU A 193 -14.37 -10.36 11.40
CA GLU A 193 -15.02 -9.05 11.24
C GLU A 193 -16.55 -9.16 11.35
N TYR A 194 -17.13 -10.29 10.93
CA TYR A 194 -18.57 -10.54 10.95
C TYR A 194 -19.11 -11.01 12.31
N ASP A 195 -18.29 -11.63 13.17
CA ASP A 195 -18.67 -12.19 14.49
C ASP A 195 -19.00 -11.16 15.59
N GLY A 196 -19.39 -9.94 15.20
CA GLY A 196 -20.44 -9.20 15.92
C GLY A 196 -20.14 -8.73 17.35
N LYS A 197 -18.87 -8.72 17.80
CA LYS A 197 -18.48 -8.02 19.03
C LYS A 197 -17.81 -6.69 18.69
N GLY A 198 -18.67 -5.72 18.38
CA GLY A 198 -18.28 -4.35 18.09
C GLY A 198 -17.43 -3.73 19.21
N ARG A 199 -16.14 -3.55 18.92
CA ARG A 199 -15.28 -2.41 19.32
C ARG A 199 -13.87 -2.56 18.76
N HIS A 200 -13.73 -2.63 17.44
CA HIS A 200 -12.44 -2.41 16.80
C HIS A 200 -12.60 -1.46 15.63
N THR A 201 -12.08 -0.25 15.82
CA THR A 201 -12.05 0.84 14.85
C THR A 201 -11.32 0.38 13.59
N THR A 202 -12.00 0.38 12.45
CA THR A 202 -11.51 -0.07 11.13
C THR A 202 -10.48 0.89 10.50
N THR A 203 -9.36 1.15 11.19
CA THR A 203 -8.30 2.09 10.75
C THR A 203 -6.88 1.52 10.76
N ALA A 204 -6.71 0.21 10.98
CA ALA A 204 -5.38 -0.38 10.99
C ALA A 204 -4.82 -0.51 9.56
N ARG A 205 -3.65 0.10 9.34
CA ARG A 205 -2.79 -0.15 8.18
C ARG A 205 -2.00 -1.42 8.47
N HIS A 206 -2.06 -2.40 7.59
CA HIS A 206 -1.52 -3.73 7.86
C HIS A 206 -0.29 -4.01 6.98
N LEU A 207 0.85 -4.23 7.63
CA LEU A 207 1.93 -5.04 7.06
C LEU A 207 1.45 -6.49 7.10
N MET A 208 1.34 -7.13 5.94
CA MET A 208 0.90 -8.50 5.80
C MET A 208 2.06 -9.33 5.22
N PRO A 209 2.83 -10.03 6.07
CA PRO A 209 3.84 -10.97 5.62
C PRO A 209 3.19 -12.04 4.74
N ILE A 210 3.80 -12.34 3.60
CA ILE A 210 3.31 -13.36 2.67
C ILE A 210 4.03 -14.68 2.98
N PRO A 211 3.31 -15.82 3.01
CA PRO A 211 3.96 -17.12 3.14
C PRO A 211 4.99 -17.33 2.03
N GLY A 212 6.24 -17.63 2.39
CA GLY A 212 7.34 -17.82 1.43
C GLY A 212 8.21 -16.57 1.17
N GLY A 213 7.87 -15.42 1.77
CA GLY A 213 8.70 -14.22 1.75
C GLY A 213 7.90 -12.97 1.45
N GLY A 214 8.51 -11.81 1.63
CA GLY A 214 7.96 -10.51 1.29
C GLY A 214 6.82 -10.03 2.17
N VAL A 215 6.44 -8.77 1.94
CA VAL A 215 5.38 -8.10 2.71
C VAL A 215 4.49 -7.32 1.77
N LEU A 216 3.17 -7.54 1.89
CA LEU A 216 2.16 -6.71 1.27
C LEU A 216 1.67 -5.67 2.28
N ILE A 217 1.73 -4.40 1.93
CA ILE A 217 1.14 -3.32 2.71
C ILE A 217 -0.25 -3.01 2.14
N ASP A 218 -1.29 -3.24 2.96
CA ASP A 218 -2.62 -2.70 2.72
C ASP A 218 -2.89 -1.57 3.70
N THR A 219 -3.18 -0.39 3.16
CA THR A 219 -3.65 0.73 3.99
C THR A 219 -5.10 1.01 3.58
N PRO A 220 -6.08 0.96 4.50
CA PRO A 220 -7.48 1.25 4.20
C PRO A 220 -7.70 2.60 3.49
N GLY A 221 -6.75 3.53 3.64
CA GLY A 221 -6.71 4.82 2.93
C GLY A 221 -6.30 4.76 1.46
N MET A 222 -5.84 3.61 0.94
CA MET A 222 -5.63 3.40 -0.49
C MET A 222 -6.93 3.11 -1.25
N ARG A 223 -8.02 2.80 -0.53
CA ARG A 223 -9.36 2.60 -1.12
C ARG A 223 -9.91 3.91 -1.72
N THR A 224 -9.48 5.04 -1.17
CA THR A 224 -9.73 6.41 -1.68
C THR A 224 -8.41 7.06 -2.11
N PHE A 225 -7.49 6.30 -2.71
CA PHE A 225 -6.32 6.87 -3.37
C PHE A 225 -6.76 7.47 -4.70
N THR A 226 -7.50 8.56 -4.63
CA THR A 226 -7.31 9.64 -5.59
C THR A 226 -6.29 10.52 -4.91
N LEU A 227 -5.04 10.51 -5.37
CA LEU A 227 -4.08 11.52 -4.92
C LEU A 227 -4.71 12.87 -5.25
N GLN A 228 -5.15 13.59 -4.22
CA GLN A 228 -6.01 14.78 -4.30
C GLN A 228 -5.36 15.99 -4.98
N ASN A 229 -4.24 15.79 -5.69
CA ASN A 229 -3.65 16.79 -6.58
C ASN A 229 -4.02 16.54 -8.05
N ALA A 230 -4.92 15.59 -8.34
CA ALA A 230 -5.20 15.10 -9.69
C ALA A 230 -6.58 15.46 -10.27
N GLU A 231 -7.37 16.30 -9.58
CA GLU A 231 -8.62 16.86 -10.11
C GLU A 231 -8.54 18.37 -10.39
N GLU A 232 -7.43 19.04 -10.03
CA GLU A 232 -7.14 20.42 -10.42
C GLU A 232 -5.88 20.43 -11.30
N GLY A 233 -6.06 20.16 -12.60
CA GLY A 233 -4.99 20.17 -13.60
C GLY A 233 -5.42 19.56 -14.92
#